data_AF-A0A371E535-F1
#
_entry.id   AF-A0A371E535-F1
#
_cell.length_a   1.000
_cell.length_b   1.000
_cell.length_c   1.000
_cell.angle_alpha   90.00
_cell.angle_beta   90.00
_cell.angle_gamma   90.00
#
_symmetry.space_group_name_H-M   'P 1'
#
loop_
_entity.id
_entity.type
_entity.pdbx_description
1 polymer ?
#
loop_
_entity_poly.entity_id
_entity_poly.type
_entity_poly.pdbx_seq_one_letter_code
_entity_poly.pdbx_strand_id
1 'polypeptide(L)'
;ASGRVALENGVPLPLLPDPTTNLQWDEIKPLSGKPYSHNVLSPSNLNPRYQMRPSINLRLELPSNSVPTILIHKGKSWDMVYNGQSKLQTFSSTGWKKFAIDSCLKVGDACIFELMESSDKKVIFEVQILRGDIPFKFLENETTIGQSPEMP
;
A
#
# COMPACT_ATOMS: atom_id res chain seq x y z
N ALA A 1 29.82 -38.14 53.34
CA ALA A 1 29.07 -38.69 52.20
C ALA A 1 28.30 -37.52 51.59
N SER A 2 28.71 -37.03 50.42
CA SER A 2 28.27 -37.51 49.11
C SER A 2 26.75 -37.32 48.95
N GLY A 3 26.22 -36.55 48.00
CA GLY A 3 26.79 -36.28 46.68
C GLY A 3 26.34 -34.93 46.11
N ARG A 4 27.25 -34.41 45.27
CA ARG A 4 26.89 -33.58 44.13
C ARG A 4 26.16 -34.46 43.12
N VAL A 5 25.05 -33.98 42.58
CA VAL A 5 24.60 -34.38 41.23
C VAL A 5 24.39 -33.09 40.46
N ALA A 6 25.08 -32.99 39.34
CA ALA A 6 25.09 -31.86 38.44
C ALA A 6 24.12 -32.07 37.26
N LEU A 7 23.89 -30.96 36.55
CA LEU A 7 23.40 -30.83 35.18
C LEU A 7 21.89 -30.95 34.98
N GLU A 8 21.24 -29.79 34.92
CA GLU A 8 20.28 -29.56 33.86
C GLU A 8 20.79 -28.41 32.99
N ASN A 9 21.36 -28.78 31.84
CA ASN A 9 21.69 -27.86 30.77
C ASN A 9 20.37 -27.39 30.16
N GLY A 10 19.77 -26.35 30.75
CA GLY A 10 18.64 -25.65 30.14
C GLY A 10 19.13 -24.86 28.95
N VAL A 11 19.07 -25.45 27.75
CA VAL A 11 19.10 -24.66 26.51
C VAL A 11 17.91 -23.70 26.60
N PRO A 12 18.11 -22.36 26.49
CA PRO A 12 17.00 -21.43 26.49
C PRO A 12 16.05 -21.82 25.37
N LEU A 13 14.75 -21.98 25.69
CA LEU A 13 13.72 -22.17 24.69
C LEU A 13 13.88 -21.10 23.60
N PRO A 14 13.83 -21.45 22.30
CA PRO A 14 13.85 -20.45 21.26
C PRO A 14 12.71 -19.47 21.54
N LEU A 15 13.05 -18.18 21.65
CA LEU A 15 12.06 -17.12 21.77
C LEU A 15 11.07 -17.32 20.62
N LEU A 16 9.80 -17.55 20.96
CA LEU A 16 8.72 -17.58 19.98
C LEU A 16 8.85 -16.30 19.14
N PRO A 17 8.81 -16.39 17.79
CA PRO A 17 8.79 -15.19 16.97
C PRO A 17 7.63 -14.33 17.46
N ASP A 18 7.95 -13.10 17.86
CA ASP A 18 6.97 -12.14 18.31
C ASP A 18 5.89 -12.04 17.20
N PRO A 19 4.58 -12.17 17.51
CA PRO A 19 3.51 -12.06 16.51
C PRO A 19 3.47 -10.69 15.81
N THR A 20 4.33 -9.75 16.25
CA THR A 20 4.61 -8.46 15.61
C THR A 20 5.77 -8.52 14.58
N THR A 21 6.64 -9.54 14.61
CA THR A 21 7.82 -9.66 13.73
C THR A 21 7.48 -9.80 12.25
N ASN A 22 6.25 -10.22 11.91
CA ASN A 22 5.76 -10.32 10.53
C ASN A 22 4.91 -9.14 10.07
N LEU A 23 4.73 -8.12 10.92
CA LEU A 23 4.24 -6.82 10.46
C LEU A 23 5.46 -5.96 10.17
N GLN A 24 6.06 -6.18 9.01
CA GLN A 24 6.88 -5.16 8.37
C GLN A 24 5.92 -4.03 7.98
N TRP A 25 5.49 -3.23 8.97
CA TRP A 25 5.11 -1.86 8.70
C TRP A 25 6.41 -1.22 8.22
N ASP A 26 6.68 -1.31 6.92
CA ASP A 26 7.63 -0.40 6.30
C ASP A 26 7.24 0.98 6.81
N GLU A 27 8.13 1.58 7.61
CA GLU A 27 7.86 2.74 8.46
C GLU A 27 7.03 3.76 7.69
N ILE A 28 5.72 3.80 7.95
CA ILE A 28 4.80 4.66 7.21
C ILE A 28 5.17 6.08 7.63
N LYS A 29 5.81 6.79 6.70
CA LYS A 29 6.27 8.15 6.95
C LYS A 29 5.07 9.06 7.17
N PRO A 30 5.05 9.90 8.22
CA PRO A 30 4.04 10.93 8.35
C PRO A 30 3.99 11.82 7.10
N LEU A 31 2.78 12.19 6.68
CA LEU A 31 2.59 13.16 5.60
C LEU A 31 3.17 14.51 6.02
N SER A 32 3.71 15.26 5.06
CA SER A 32 4.38 16.54 5.31
C SER A 32 3.43 17.73 5.46
N GLY A 33 2.11 17.50 5.46
CA GLY A 33 1.07 18.53 5.50
C GLY A 33 0.77 19.16 4.14
N LYS A 34 1.37 18.64 3.06
CA LYS A 34 1.03 19.02 1.67
C LYS A 34 -0.32 18.41 1.26
N PRO A 35 -0.97 18.94 0.21
CA PRO A 35 -2.18 18.35 -0.33
C PRO A 35 -1.97 16.89 -0.68
N TYR A 36 -2.86 16.01 -0.21
CA TYR A 36 -2.77 14.59 -0.49
C TYR A 36 -4.12 13.97 -0.81
N SER A 37 -4.07 12.81 -1.44
CA SER A 37 -5.25 11.97 -1.66
C SER A 37 -4.91 10.51 -1.46
N HIS A 38 -5.83 9.74 -0.89
CA HIS A 38 -5.75 8.29 -0.90
C HIS A 38 -6.65 7.74 -2.01
N ASN A 39 -6.23 6.65 -2.65
CA ASN A 39 -7.01 5.94 -3.64
C ASN A 39 -6.89 4.45 -3.36
N VAL A 40 -8.01 3.83 -3.01
CA VAL A 40 -8.11 2.37 -2.87
C VAL A 40 -8.19 1.78 -4.27
N LEU A 41 -7.32 0.82 -4.55
CA LEU A 41 -7.15 0.25 -5.87
C LEU A 41 -8.28 -0.75 -6.15
N SER A 42 -9.02 -0.47 -7.22
CA SER A 42 -10.04 -1.34 -7.79
C SER A 42 -9.49 -2.08 -9.01
N PRO A 43 -10.21 -3.08 -9.55
CA PRO A 43 -9.82 -3.74 -10.80
C PRO A 43 -9.64 -2.78 -11.99
N SER A 44 -10.29 -1.61 -12.00
CA SER A 44 -10.10 -0.61 -13.06
C SER A 44 -8.71 0.04 -13.03
N ASN A 45 -8.10 0.12 -11.84
CA ASN A 45 -6.78 0.71 -11.64
C ASN A 45 -5.66 -0.28 -11.97
N LEU A 46 -5.93 -1.58 -12.04
CA LEU A 46 -4.93 -2.61 -12.29
C LEU A 46 -5.25 -3.38 -13.58
N ASN A 47 -4.71 -4.58 -13.72
CA ASN A 47 -4.94 -5.44 -14.89
C ASN A 47 -6.45 -5.66 -15.11
N PRO A 48 -6.99 -5.47 -16.34
CA PRO A 48 -6.28 -5.16 -17.59
C PRO A 48 -6.22 -3.68 -17.97
N ARG A 49 -6.93 -2.79 -17.26
CA ARG A 49 -7.18 -1.41 -17.72
C ARG A 49 -6.10 -0.42 -17.32
N TYR A 50 -5.47 -0.59 -16.16
CA TYR A 50 -4.45 0.31 -15.62
C TYR A 50 -4.88 1.78 -15.63
N GLN A 51 -6.17 2.04 -15.37
CA GLN A 51 -6.73 3.37 -15.37
C GLN A 51 -6.64 3.96 -13.97
N MET A 52 -5.63 4.80 -13.73
CA MET A 52 -5.48 5.48 -12.45
C MET A 52 -5.90 6.95 -12.54
N ARG A 53 -6.87 7.32 -11.71
CA ARG A 53 -7.39 8.68 -11.56
C ARG A 53 -7.04 9.15 -10.15
N PRO A 54 -6.21 10.19 -9.99
CA PRO A 54 -6.08 10.86 -8.71
C PRO A 54 -7.44 11.35 -8.23
N SER A 55 -7.65 11.51 -6.92
CA SER A 55 -8.94 11.94 -6.39
C SER A 55 -9.28 13.37 -6.83
N ILE A 56 -10.56 13.76 -6.73
CA ILE A 56 -11.02 15.08 -7.17
C ILE A 56 -10.23 16.23 -6.53
N ASN A 57 -9.93 16.14 -5.24
CA ASN A 57 -9.22 17.18 -4.50
C ASN A 57 -7.83 17.45 -5.09
N LEU A 58 -7.12 16.38 -5.45
CA LEU A 58 -5.79 16.49 -6.05
C LEU A 58 -5.88 17.09 -7.46
N ARG A 59 -6.88 16.68 -8.25
CA ARG A 59 -7.03 17.14 -9.64
C ARG A 59 -7.32 18.63 -9.77
N LEU A 60 -7.89 19.27 -8.74
CA LEU A 60 -8.08 20.71 -8.69
C LEU A 60 -6.74 21.47 -8.58
N GLU A 61 -5.72 20.85 -8.00
CA GLU A 61 -4.37 21.38 -7.83
C GLU A 61 -3.43 21.02 -8.99
N LEU A 62 -3.93 20.26 -9.98
CA LEU A 62 -3.13 19.75 -11.09
C LEU A 62 -3.32 20.56 -12.37
N PRO A 63 -2.29 20.61 -13.25
CA PRO A 63 -2.38 21.32 -14.51
C PRO A 63 -3.45 20.72 -15.42
N SER A 64 -4.11 21.59 -16.19
CA SER A 64 -5.11 21.15 -17.17
C SER A 64 -4.48 20.61 -18.46
N ASN A 65 -3.17 20.78 -18.68
CA ASN A 65 -2.44 20.22 -19.82
C ASN A 65 -1.96 18.78 -19.57
N SER A 66 -1.43 18.16 -20.61
CA SER A 66 -0.62 16.95 -20.47
C SER A 66 0.75 17.35 -19.92
N VAL A 67 1.16 16.75 -18.81
CA VAL A 67 2.37 17.15 -18.08
C VAL A 67 3.19 15.93 -17.61
N PRO A 68 4.52 15.94 -17.78
CA PRO A 68 5.40 14.95 -17.17
C PRO A 68 5.15 14.85 -15.66
N THR A 69 5.05 13.64 -15.15
CA THR A 69 4.72 13.35 -13.76
C THR A 69 5.68 12.29 -13.22
N ILE A 70 6.21 12.54 -12.03
CA ILE A 70 7.12 11.62 -11.34
C ILE A 70 6.42 11.12 -10.07
N LEU A 71 6.29 9.81 -9.92
CA LEU A 71 5.93 9.20 -8.64
C LEU A 71 7.20 8.79 -7.91
N ILE A 72 7.34 9.17 -6.65
CA ILE A 72 8.43 8.80 -5.77
C ILE A 72 7.89 7.84 -4.72
N HIS A 73 8.45 6.65 -4.60
CA HIS A 73 8.08 5.69 -3.56
C HIS A 73 9.35 5.03 -3.01
N LYS A 74 9.56 5.15 -1.69
CA LYS A 74 10.74 4.60 -0.98
C LYS A 74 12.07 4.96 -1.67
N GLY A 75 12.21 6.22 -2.07
CA GLY A 75 13.41 6.75 -2.73
C GLY A 75 13.61 6.33 -4.19
N LYS A 76 12.71 5.53 -4.77
CA LYS A 76 12.70 5.20 -6.20
C LYS A 76 11.71 6.10 -6.93
N SER A 77 11.96 6.33 -8.22
CA SER A 77 11.12 7.19 -9.07
C SER A 77 10.55 6.46 -10.28
N TRP A 78 9.33 6.80 -10.66
CA TRP A 78 8.65 6.30 -11.85
C TRP A 78 8.12 7.47 -12.68
N ASP A 79 8.63 7.60 -13.89
CA ASP A 79 8.18 8.60 -14.85
C ASP A 79 6.89 8.16 -15.54
N MET A 80 5.96 9.10 -15.65
CA MET A 80 4.70 8.94 -16.37
C MET A 80 4.16 10.29 -16.83
N VAL A 81 2.98 10.29 -17.46
CA VAL A 81 2.32 11.52 -17.90
C VAL A 81 0.97 11.64 -17.20
N TYR A 82 0.67 12.79 -16.61
CA TYR A 82 -0.67 13.13 -16.18
C TYR A 82 -1.41 13.84 -17.31
N ASN A 83 -2.57 13.33 -17.70
CA ASN A 83 -3.35 13.83 -18.83
C ASN A 83 -4.50 14.73 -18.35
N GLY A 84 -4.21 15.97 -17.96
CA GLY A 84 -5.22 16.92 -17.46
C GLY A 84 -6.29 17.30 -18.48
N GLN A 85 -6.00 17.17 -19.79
CA GLN A 85 -6.94 17.51 -20.87
C GLN A 85 -8.00 16.43 -21.10
N SER A 86 -7.76 15.20 -20.64
CA SER A 86 -8.70 14.10 -20.78
C SER A 86 -9.90 14.31 -19.87
N LYS A 87 -11.11 13.95 -20.32
CA LYS A 87 -12.32 13.92 -19.47
C LYS A 87 -12.11 13.13 -18.18
N LEU A 88 -11.21 12.16 -18.22
CA LEU A 88 -10.93 11.28 -17.09
C LEU A 88 -9.79 11.80 -16.21
N GLN A 89 -8.93 12.71 -16.70
CA GLN A 89 -7.81 13.27 -15.94
C GLN A 89 -6.97 12.20 -15.24
N THR A 90 -6.38 11.32 -16.04
CA THR A 90 -5.70 10.09 -15.62
C THR A 90 -4.19 10.17 -15.80
N PHE A 91 -3.46 9.38 -15.00
CA PHE A 91 -2.11 9.00 -15.38
C PHE A 91 -2.11 8.16 -16.66
N SER A 92 -1.04 8.25 -17.45
CA SER A 92 -0.83 7.41 -18.63
C SER A 92 -0.85 5.94 -18.22
N SER A 93 -1.62 5.11 -18.92
CA SER A 93 -1.77 3.69 -18.60
C SER A 93 -0.43 2.96 -18.60
N THR A 94 0.47 3.28 -19.53
CA THR A 94 1.82 2.69 -19.60
C THR A 94 2.66 3.00 -18.36
N GLY A 95 2.70 4.26 -17.94
CA GLY A 95 3.47 4.68 -16.76
C GLY A 95 2.90 4.14 -15.46
N TRP A 96 1.57 4.21 -15.30
CA TRP A 96 0.90 3.65 -14.13
C TRP A 96 1.04 2.12 -14.06
N LYS A 97 0.91 1.42 -15.19
CA LYS A 97 1.13 -0.03 -15.27
C LYS A 97 2.51 -0.43 -14.79
N LYS A 98 3.55 0.30 -15.22
CA LYS A 98 4.93 0.05 -14.77
C LYS A 98 5.04 0.19 -13.25
N PHE A 99 4.58 1.30 -12.69
CA PHE A 99 4.57 1.52 -11.25
C PHE A 99 3.82 0.42 -10.49
N ALA A 100 2.63 0.03 -10.98
CA ALA A 100 1.80 -0.98 -10.35
C ALA A 100 2.43 -2.38 -10.34
N ILE A 101 3.11 -2.76 -11.43
CA ILE A 101 3.82 -4.03 -11.54
C ILE A 101 5.07 -4.03 -10.64
N ASP A 102 5.91 -2.99 -10.76
CA ASP A 102 7.16 -2.88 -9.99
C ASP A 102 6.91 -2.81 -8.48
N SER A 103 5.77 -2.22 -8.07
CA SER A 103 5.36 -2.11 -6.67
C SER A 103 4.48 -3.27 -6.22
N CYS A 104 4.22 -4.26 -7.07
CA CYS A 104 3.35 -5.42 -6.78
C CYS A 104 2.00 -5.01 -6.17
N LEU A 105 1.33 -4.00 -6.76
CA LEU A 105 0.04 -3.52 -6.29
C LEU A 105 -1.05 -4.55 -6.51
N LYS A 106 -1.94 -4.70 -5.51
CA LYS A 106 -3.11 -5.58 -5.56
C LYS A 106 -4.40 -4.78 -5.43
N VAL A 107 -5.51 -5.38 -5.84
CA VAL A 107 -6.84 -4.85 -5.55
C VAL A 107 -7.02 -4.83 -4.03
N GLY A 108 -7.52 -3.71 -3.50
CA GLY A 108 -7.66 -3.49 -2.05
C GLY A 108 -6.48 -2.75 -1.41
N ASP A 109 -5.30 -2.71 -2.05
CA ASP A 109 -4.23 -1.80 -1.62
C ASP A 109 -4.68 -0.35 -1.77
N ALA A 110 -4.14 0.55 -0.96
CA ALA A 110 -4.35 1.99 -1.12
C ALA A 110 -3.05 2.70 -1.45
N CYS A 111 -3.11 3.63 -2.40
CA CYS A 111 -2.02 4.56 -2.68
C CYS A 111 -2.37 5.93 -2.13
N ILE A 112 -1.52 6.46 -1.26
CA ILE A 112 -1.56 7.85 -0.81
C ILE A 112 -0.62 8.65 -1.69
N PHE A 113 -1.15 9.62 -2.43
CA PHE A 113 -0.40 10.55 -3.26
C PHE A 113 -0.33 11.88 -2.54
N GLU A 114 0.85 12.28 -2.12
CA GLU A 114 1.14 13.60 -1.55
C GLU A 114 1.78 14.47 -2.64
N LEU A 115 1.16 15.62 -2.93
CA LEU A 115 1.57 16.53 -4.00
C LEU A 115 2.78 17.36 -3.57
N MET A 116 3.95 17.01 -4.09
CA MET A 116 5.20 17.67 -3.75
C MET A 116 5.42 18.94 -4.56
N GLU A 117 5.11 18.87 -5.86
CA GLU A 117 5.25 19.94 -6.84
C GLU A 117 4.15 19.84 -7.90
N SER A 118 3.57 20.98 -8.28
CA SER A 118 2.60 21.10 -9.38
C SER A 118 2.93 22.32 -10.23
N SER A 119 3.15 22.12 -11.52
CA SER A 119 3.39 23.19 -12.49
C SER A 119 3.04 22.69 -13.90
N ASP A 120 2.85 23.60 -14.86
CA ASP A 120 2.60 23.22 -16.27
C ASP A 120 3.75 22.44 -16.92
N LYS A 121 4.94 22.44 -16.30
CA LYS A 121 6.15 21.77 -16.80
C LYS A 121 6.35 20.37 -16.23
N LYS A 122 6.00 20.17 -14.95
CA LYS A 122 6.15 18.89 -14.25
C LYS A 122 5.29 18.83 -13.00
N VAL A 123 4.91 17.62 -12.63
CA VAL A 123 4.22 17.27 -11.38
C VAL A 123 5.03 16.21 -10.65
N ILE A 124 5.13 16.30 -9.32
CA ILE A 124 5.82 15.30 -8.49
C ILE A 124 4.92 14.88 -7.35
N PHE A 125 4.78 13.57 -7.16
CA PHE A 125 4.10 12.98 -6.02
C PHE A 125 5.05 12.12 -5.20
N GLU A 126 5.00 12.28 -3.87
CA GLU A 126 5.45 11.24 -2.96
C GLU A 126 4.30 10.25 -2.78
N VAL A 127 4.57 8.96 -2.93
CA VAL A 127 3.56 7.90 -2.90
C VAL A 127 3.85 6.95 -1.76
N GLN A 128 2.85 6.75 -0.91
CA GLN A 128 2.86 5.71 0.12
C GLN A 128 1.85 4.62 -0.25
N ILE A 129 2.23 3.37 -0.05
CA ILE A 129 1.40 2.21 -0.37
C ILE A 129 0.99 1.57 0.95
N LEU A 130 -0.33 1.55 1.22
CA LEU A 130 -0.92 0.81 2.32
C LEU A 130 -1.42 -0.52 1.77
N ARG A 131 -0.92 -1.62 2.32
CA ARG A 131 -1.33 -2.96 1.89
C ARG A 131 -2.69 -3.32 2.47
N GLY A 132 -3.58 -3.77 1.60
CA GLY A 132 -4.94 -4.17 1.96
C GLY A 132 -5.05 -5.59 2.51
N ASP A 133 -3.94 -6.34 2.54
CA ASP A 133 -3.91 -7.71 3.07
C ASP A 133 -4.18 -7.67 4.59
N ILE A 134 -5.37 -8.09 5.02
CA ILE A 134 -5.69 -8.30 6.43
C ILE A 134 -4.97 -9.59 6.88
N PRO A 135 -4.09 -9.54 7.89
CA PRO A 135 -3.44 -10.74 8.38
C PRO A 135 -4.46 -11.81 8.80
N PHE A 136 -4.28 -13.04 8.34
CA PHE A 136 -5.21 -14.16 8.60
C PHE A 136 -5.56 -14.39 10.08
N LYS A 137 -4.68 -13.97 11.01
CA LYS A 137 -4.93 -13.99 12.47
C LYS A 137 -6.18 -13.20 12.92
N PHE A 138 -6.68 -12.28 12.11
CA PHE A 138 -7.92 -11.53 12.39
C PHE A 138 -9.16 -12.14 11.74
N LEU A 139 -9.02 -13.26 11.02
CA LEU A 139 -10.10 -13.97 10.32
C LEU A 139 -10.52 -15.27 11.04
N GLU A 140 -9.75 -15.73 12.03
CA GLU A 140 -10.00 -16.99 12.75
C GLU A 140 -11.20 -16.93 13.72
N ASN A 141 -11.72 -15.72 14.00
CA ASN A 141 -12.79 -15.47 14.95
C ASN A 141 -14.21 -15.44 14.34
N GLU A 142 -14.37 -15.63 13.02
CA GLU A 142 -15.70 -15.61 12.37
C GLU A 142 -16.29 -17.00 12.03
N THR A 143 -15.55 -18.10 12.19
CA THR A 143 -16.03 -19.43 11.76
C THR A 143 -16.71 -20.28 12.86
N THR A 144 -16.89 -19.77 14.09
CA THR A 144 -17.45 -20.60 15.20
C THR A 144 -18.88 -20.25 15.63
N ILE A 145 -19.63 -19.43 14.88
CA ILE A 145 -21.05 -19.17 15.19
C ILE A 145 -21.89 -19.53 13.96
N GLY A 146 -22.12 -20.83 13.78
CA GLY A 146 -22.89 -21.33 12.64
C GLY A 146 -23.15 -22.84 12.66
N GLN A 147 -23.22 -23.47 13.82
CA GLN A 147 -23.85 -24.79 13.96
C GLN A 147 -25.03 -24.64 14.92
N SER A 148 -26.22 -24.46 14.33
CA SER A 148 -27.46 -24.70 15.07
C SER A 148 -27.54 -26.20 15.37
N PRO A 149 -27.85 -26.63 16.60
CA PRO A 149 -28.23 -28.01 16.84
C PRO A 149 -29.56 -28.26 16.13
N GLU A 150 -29.58 -29.26 15.26
CA GLU A 150 -30.80 -29.89 14.76
C GLU A 150 -31.48 -30.55 15.97
N MET A 151 -32.66 -30.07 16.36
CA MET A 151 -33.44 -30.71 17.42
C MET A 151 -34.20 -31.92 16.86
N PRO A 152 -34.33 -32.99 17.67
CA PRO A 152 -35.05 -34.21 17.31
C PRO A 152 -36.57 -34.03 17.17
#